data_AF-A0A7K1FXP9-F1
#
_entry.id   AF-A0A7K1FXP9-F1
#
_cell.length_a   1.000
_cell.length_b   1.000
_cell.length_c   1.000
_cell.angle_alpha   90.00
_cell.angle_beta   90.00
_cell.angle_gamma   90.00
#
_symmetry.space_group_name_H-M   'P 1'
#
loop_
_entity.id
_entity.type
_entity.pdbx_description
1 polymer ?
#
loop_
_entity_poly.entity_id
_entity_poly.type
_entity_poly.pdbx_seq_one_letter_code
_entity_poly.pdbx_strand_id
1 'polypeptide(L)'
;MYYNILTQKDHPKYQAVKKILKLLVEFVEADCIYFSDSAVESKTGTLTIVVSKKSPHYYDDVVFHLWKVIENYNNFSFCFFDRECIKREVGKGNLFFLFNCKETDLVYRNAGGKPVLDIKKINIRRLLKKTADNYQRWISEANTIGRDLKYYRGNGNYLMAMYVIHEQFRYLFINASWILTGEWVADENISDQQERIAKFNSVLG
;
A
#
# COMPACT_ATOMS: atom_id res chain seq x y z
N MET A 1 -22.71 -13.91 -13.25
CA MET A 1 -22.58 -13.28 -11.92
C MET A 1 -22.86 -11.79 -12.07
N TYR A 2 -23.79 -11.21 -11.31
CA TYR A 2 -24.06 -9.76 -11.34
C TYR A 2 -23.01 -9.05 -10.48
N TYR A 3 -22.17 -8.22 -11.09
CA TYR A 3 -21.17 -7.42 -10.39
C TYR A 3 -21.78 -6.08 -9.99
N ASN A 4 -21.88 -5.80 -8.69
CA ASN A 4 -22.27 -4.49 -8.20
C ASN A 4 -21.11 -3.51 -8.39
N ILE A 5 -20.97 -2.98 -9.60
CA ILE A 5 -20.01 -1.92 -9.91
C ILE A 5 -20.62 -0.61 -9.41
N LEU A 6 -20.06 -0.06 -8.33
CA LEU A 6 -20.56 1.10 -7.59
C LEU A 6 -19.92 2.42 -8.04
N THR A 7 -19.07 2.39 -9.06
CA THR A 7 -18.35 3.56 -9.59
C THR A 7 -19.32 4.69 -9.99
N GLN A 8 -19.05 5.92 -9.54
CA GLN A 8 -19.80 7.11 -9.95
C GLN A 8 -19.55 7.40 -11.43
N LYS A 9 -20.62 7.48 -12.23
CA LYS A 9 -20.53 7.64 -13.71
C LYS A 9 -19.81 8.92 -14.14
N ASP A 10 -19.79 9.93 -13.27
CA ASP A 10 -19.26 11.26 -13.57
C ASP A 10 -17.75 11.38 -13.32
N HIS A 11 -17.10 10.33 -12.81
CA HIS A 11 -15.65 10.35 -12.56
C HIS A 11 -14.85 10.27 -13.87
N PRO A 12 -13.82 11.13 -14.11
CA PRO A 12 -13.04 11.14 -15.35
C PRO A 12 -12.41 9.78 -15.71
N LYS A 13 -12.00 9.01 -14.69
CA LYS A 13 -11.41 7.67 -14.83
C LYS A 13 -12.45 6.52 -14.87
N TYR A 14 -13.76 6.81 -14.83
CA TYR A 14 -14.84 5.82 -14.70
C TYR A 14 -14.74 4.67 -15.72
N GLN A 15 -14.55 4.97 -17.00
CA GLN A 15 -14.50 3.93 -18.04
C GLN A 15 -13.29 3.01 -17.87
N ALA A 16 -12.13 3.57 -17.52
CA ALA A 16 -10.90 2.81 -17.29
C ALA A 16 -11.06 1.90 -16.06
N VAL A 17 -11.52 2.46 -14.93
CA VAL A 17 -11.79 1.69 -13.69
C VAL A 17 -12.79 0.57 -13.98
N LYS A 18 -13.88 0.84 -14.69
CA LYS A 18 -14.88 -0.19 -15.04
C LYS A 18 -14.30 -1.34 -15.88
N LYS A 19 -13.41 -1.06 -16.84
CA LYS A 19 -12.74 -2.10 -17.64
C LYS A 19 -11.80 -2.94 -16.77
N ILE A 20 -11.00 -2.28 -15.93
CA ILE A 20 -10.08 -2.95 -15.01
C ILE A 20 -10.85 -3.84 -14.03
N LEU A 21 -11.94 -3.34 -13.45
CA LEU A 21 -12.75 -4.10 -12.50
C LEU A 21 -13.31 -5.38 -13.11
N LYS A 22 -13.82 -5.34 -14.35
CA LYS A 22 -14.31 -6.54 -15.04
C LYS A 22 -13.22 -7.59 -15.18
N LEU A 23 -12.02 -7.16 -15.57
CA LEU A 23 -10.87 -8.05 -15.71
C LEU A 23 -10.45 -8.62 -14.35
N LEU A 24 -10.33 -7.77 -13.32
CA LEU A 24 -9.92 -8.21 -11.98
C LEU A 24 -10.88 -9.25 -11.39
N VAL A 25 -12.19 -9.06 -11.52
CA VAL A 25 -13.17 -10.01 -10.97
C VAL A 25 -13.32 -11.31 -11.79
N GLU A 26 -12.75 -11.37 -13.00
CA GLU A 26 -12.63 -12.61 -13.77
C GLU A 26 -11.45 -13.47 -13.29
N PHE A 27 -10.38 -12.84 -12.81
CA PHE A 27 -9.15 -13.53 -12.40
C PHE A 27 -8.97 -13.64 -10.87
N VAL A 28 -9.68 -12.82 -10.09
CA VAL A 28 -9.53 -12.73 -8.64
C VAL A 28 -10.89 -12.86 -7.97
N GLU A 29 -11.00 -13.85 -7.09
CA GLU A 29 -12.12 -13.97 -6.15
C GLU A 29 -11.96 -12.87 -5.08
N ALA A 30 -12.57 -11.70 -5.32
CA ALA A 30 -12.51 -10.55 -4.43
C ALA A 30 -13.78 -10.38 -3.58
N ASP A 31 -13.60 -10.02 -2.30
CA ASP A 31 -14.68 -9.61 -1.40
C ASP A 31 -15.23 -8.23 -1.81
N CYS A 32 -14.29 -7.29 -2.03
CA CYS A 32 -14.57 -5.93 -2.43
C CYS A 32 -13.32 -5.28 -3.07
N ILE A 33 -13.53 -4.25 -3.88
CA ILE A 33 -12.46 -3.44 -4.48
C ILE A 33 -12.80 -1.97 -4.24
N TYR A 34 -11.78 -1.22 -3.82
CA TYR A 34 -11.83 0.23 -3.66
C TYR A 34 -11.00 0.90 -4.73
N PHE A 35 -11.44 2.08 -5.17
CA PHE A 35 -10.71 2.96 -6.05
C PHE A 35 -10.63 4.34 -5.40
N SER A 36 -9.42 4.73 -5.03
CA SER A 36 -9.11 6.07 -4.56
C SER A 36 -8.36 6.82 -5.65
N ASP A 37 -8.85 8.01 -5.99
CA ASP A 37 -8.02 8.96 -6.73
C ASP A 37 -7.00 9.53 -5.74
N SER A 38 -5.72 9.52 -6.10
CA SER A 38 -4.67 9.91 -5.16
C SER A 38 -4.94 11.35 -4.68
N ALA A 39 -5.03 11.53 -3.36
CA ALA A 39 -5.11 12.86 -2.75
C ALA A 39 -3.72 13.54 -2.65
N VAL A 40 -2.65 12.82 -2.99
CA VAL A 40 -1.25 13.19 -2.72
C VAL A 40 -0.48 13.20 -4.02
N GLU A 41 -0.63 14.27 -4.81
CA GLU A 41 0.17 14.67 -6.00
C GLU A 41 0.48 13.61 -7.07
N SER A 42 0.03 12.37 -6.91
CA SER A 42 0.28 11.28 -7.82
C SER A 42 -0.83 11.27 -8.87
N LYS A 43 -0.43 11.24 -10.14
CA LYS A 43 -1.36 11.18 -11.27
C LYS A 43 -2.06 9.80 -11.35
N THR A 44 -1.63 8.86 -10.52
CA THR A 44 -1.96 7.44 -10.56
C THR A 44 -3.09 7.12 -9.58
N GLY A 45 -4.19 6.53 -10.05
CA GLY A 45 -5.27 6.10 -9.15
C GLY A 45 -4.94 4.78 -8.47
N THR A 46 -5.33 4.58 -7.21
CA THR A 46 -5.02 3.34 -6.47
C THR A 46 -6.23 2.42 -6.41
N LEU A 47 -6.07 1.18 -6.88
CA LEU A 47 -7.01 0.10 -6.70
C LEU A 47 -6.57 -0.76 -5.51
N THR A 48 -7.41 -0.82 -4.48
CA THR A 48 -7.19 -1.71 -3.33
C THR A 48 -8.16 -2.88 -3.42
N ILE A 49 -7.62 -4.08 -3.69
CA ILE A 49 -8.36 -5.33 -3.87
C ILE A 49 -8.33 -6.11 -2.57
N VAL A 50 -9.51 -6.36 -2.00
CA VAL A 50 -9.66 -7.26 -0.85
C VAL A 50 -9.94 -8.67 -1.35
N VAL A 51 -8.92 -9.50 -1.36
CA VAL A 51 -8.97 -10.90 -1.79
C VAL A 51 -9.82 -11.71 -0.81
N SER A 52 -10.74 -12.50 -1.35
CA SER A 52 -11.63 -13.36 -0.56
C SER A 52 -10.86 -14.52 0.05
N LYS A 53 -11.30 -14.98 1.23
CA LYS A 53 -10.81 -16.25 1.81
C LYS A 53 -11.14 -17.48 0.95
N LYS A 54 -12.06 -17.34 -0.02
CA LYS A 54 -12.40 -18.38 -0.99
C LYS A 54 -11.46 -18.39 -2.20
N SER A 55 -10.59 -17.39 -2.33
CA SER A 55 -9.57 -17.37 -3.38
C SER A 55 -8.68 -18.60 -3.27
N PRO A 56 -8.40 -19.30 -4.39
CA PRO A 56 -7.44 -20.40 -4.39
C PRO A 56 -5.99 -19.92 -4.19
N HIS A 57 -5.74 -18.62 -4.31
CA HIS A 57 -4.43 -17.99 -4.18
C HIS A 57 -4.39 -17.04 -2.98
N TYR A 58 -3.26 -17.01 -2.28
CA TYR A 58 -2.99 -16.00 -1.27
C TYR A 58 -2.81 -14.62 -1.93
N TYR A 59 -3.02 -13.52 -1.20
CA TYR A 59 -3.04 -12.20 -1.82
C TYR A 59 -1.68 -11.82 -2.43
N ASP A 60 -0.57 -12.29 -1.86
CA ASP A 60 0.79 -12.10 -2.41
C ASP A 60 0.98 -12.84 -3.74
N ASP A 61 0.36 -14.03 -3.89
CA ASP A 61 0.45 -14.84 -5.10
C ASP A 61 -0.36 -14.23 -6.26
N VAL A 62 -1.47 -13.56 -5.93
CA VAL A 62 -2.37 -12.94 -6.92
C VAL A 62 -1.63 -11.91 -7.77
N VAL A 63 -0.66 -11.18 -7.19
CA VAL A 63 0.17 -10.21 -7.93
C VAL A 63 0.94 -10.89 -9.06
N PHE A 64 1.53 -12.07 -8.80
CA PHE A 64 2.26 -12.82 -9.80
C PHE A 64 1.37 -13.38 -10.91
N HIS A 65 0.10 -13.67 -10.62
CA HIS A 65 -0.84 -14.11 -11.65
C HIS A 65 -1.38 -12.94 -12.50
N LEU A 66 -1.40 -11.74 -11.93
CA LEU A 66 -1.95 -10.54 -12.58
C LEU A 66 -0.91 -9.59 -13.18
N TRP A 67 0.37 -9.96 -13.21
CA TRP A 67 1.45 -9.06 -13.67
C TRP A 67 1.16 -8.39 -15.01
N LYS A 68 0.65 -9.14 -16.01
CA LYS A 68 0.27 -8.59 -17.32
C LYS A 68 -0.87 -7.58 -17.24
N VAL A 69 -1.82 -7.79 -16.34
CA VAL A 69 -2.90 -6.81 -16.11
C VAL A 69 -2.31 -5.54 -15.53
N ILE A 70 -1.48 -5.67 -14.50
CA ILE A 70 -0.85 -4.55 -13.81
C ILE A 70 0.00 -3.71 -14.78
N GLU A 71 0.83 -4.35 -15.61
CA GLU A 71 1.67 -3.67 -16.60
C GLU A 71 0.87 -2.91 -17.66
N ASN A 72 -0.27 -3.46 -18.10
CA ASN A 72 -1.12 -2.83 -19.11
C ASN A 72 -1.89 -1.60 -18.59
N TYR A 73 -1.93 -1.40 -17.27
CA TYR A 73 -2.64 -0.29 -16.63
C TYR A 73 -1.70 0.53 -15.73
N ASN A 74 -0.57 0.99 -16.28
CA ASN A 74 0.46 1.79 -15.60
C ASN A 74 -0.02 3.12 -14.98
N ASN A 75 -1.20 3.62 -15.36
CA ASN A 75 -1.86 4.78 -14.76
C ASN A 75 -2.58 4.45 -13.44
N PHE A 76 -2.49 3.20 -12.99
CA PHE A 76 -3.07 2.71 -11.75
C PHE A 76 -2.02 1.97 -10.91
N SER A 77 -2.11 2.15 -9.59
CA SER A 77 -1.40 1.33 -8.62
C SER A 77 -2.34 0.26 -8.11
N PHE A 78 -1.85 -0.96 -7.93
CA PHE A 78 -2.64 -2.10 -7.47
C PHE A 78 -2.11 -2.60 -6.13
N CYS A 79 -2.99 -2.74 -5.16
CA CYS A 79 -2.68 -3.34 -3.87
C CYS A 79 -3.63 -4.50 -3.59
N PHE A 80 -3.09 -5.62 -3.12
CA PHE A 80 -3.87 -6.84 -2.85
C PHE A 80 -3.72 -7.19 -1.38
N PHE A 81 -4.84 -7.38 -0.70
CA PHE A 81 -4.83 -7.73 0.72
C PHE A 81 -5.95 -8.70 1.05
N ASP A 82 -5.75 -9.52 2.06
CA ASP A 82 -6.88 -10.15 2.75
C ASP A 82 -7.46 -9.25 3.85
N ARG A 83 -8.68 -9.56 4.29
CA ARG A 83 -9.41 -8.80 5.32
C ARG A 83 -8.68 -8.78 6.68
N GLU A 84 -7.99 -9.86 7.06
CA GLU A 84 -7.29 -9.93 8.34
C GLU A 84 -6.00 -9.11 8.32
N CYS A 85 -5.29 -9.08 7.19
CA CYS A 85 -4.16 -8.20 6.94
C CYS A 85 -4.55 -6.74 7.15
N ILE A 86 -5.63 -6.28 6.51
CA ILE A 86 -6.13 -4.90 6.66
C ILE A 86 -6.45 -4.58 8.11
N LYS A 87 -7.20 -5.45 8.81
CA LYS A 87 -7.53 -5.22 10.24
C LYS A 87 -6.28 -5.16 11.11
N ARG A 88 -5.30 -6.03 10.87
CA ARG A 88 -4.03 -6.07 11.61
C ARG A 88 -3.25 -4.78 11.39
N GLU A 89 -3.08 -4.34 10.14
CA GLU A 89 -2.31 -3.14 9.81
C GLU A 89 -3.00 -1.86 10.30
N VAL A 90 -4.32 -1.75 10.18
CA VAL A 90 -5.09 -0.67 10.85
C VAL A 90 -4.90 -0.75 12.37
N GLY A 91 -4.90 -1.94 12.96
CA GLY A 91 -4.60 -2.16 14.38
C GLY A 91 -3.21 -1.68 14.79
N LYS A 92 -2.24 -1.69 13.86
CA LYS A 92 -0.89 -1.14 14.02
C LYS A 92 -0.80 0.36 13.70
N GLY A 93 -1.89 1.03 13.30
CA GLY A 93 -1.86 2.45 12.97
C GLY A 93 -1.57 2.75 11.50
N ASN A 94 -1.72 1.78 10.60
CA ASN A 94 -1.55 2.04 9.16
C ASN A 94 -2.70 2.91 8.65
N LEU A 95 -2.38 4.13 8.20
CA LEU A 95 -3.35 5.09 7.70
C LEU A 95 -3.75 4.87 6.24
N PHE A 96 -2.97 4.09 5.48
CA PHE A 96 -3.24 3.79 4.07
C PHE A 96 -4.69 3.36 3.86
N PHE A 97 -5.18 2.42 4.67
CA PHE A 97 -6.53 1.87 4.52
C PHE A 97 -7.64 2.87 4.88
N LEU A 98 -7.37 3.87 5.71
CA LEU A 98 -8.36 4.93 5.97
C LEU A 98 -8.49 5.88 4.77
N PHE A 99 -7.40 6.09 4.04
CA PHE A 99 -7.40 6.96 2.87
C PHE A 99 -7.89 6.25 1.61
N ASN A 100 -7.68 4.93 1.50
CA ASN A 100 -7.93 4.16 0.28
C ASN A 100 -9.09 3.15 0.36
N CYS A 101 -9.66 2.91 1.55
CA CYS A 101 -10.78 1.97 1.73
C CYS A 101 -12.03 2.63 2.35
N LYS A 102 -12.38 3.85 1.91
CA LYS A 102 -13.61 4.52 2.34
C LYS A 102 -14.82 3.91 1.66
N GLU A 103 -15.98 4.03 2.28
CA GLU A 103 -17.24 3.55 1.69
C GLU A 103 -17.58 4.29 0.38
N THR A 104 -17.20 5.57 0.25
CA THR A 104 -17.35 6.36 -0.97
C THR A 104 -16.46 5.88 -2.12
N ASP A 105 -15.37 5.19 -1.79
CA ASP A 105 -14.35 4.75 -2.73
C ASP A 105 -14.60 3.28 -3.13
N LEU A 106 -15.63 2.65 -2.57
CA LEU A 106 -16.01 1.27 -2.88
C LEU A 106 -16.57 1.20 -4.29
N VAL A 107 -15.90 0.46 -5.17
CA VAL A 107 -16.26 0.34 -6.59
C VAL A 107 -16.74 -1.04 -6.99
N TYR A 108 -16.46 -2.06 -6.18
CA TYR A 108 -16.99 -3.41 -6.34
C TYR A 108 -17.21 -4.08 -4.98
N ARG A 109 -18.26 -4.91 -4.89
CA ARG A 109 -18.58 -5.72 -3.71
C ARG A 109 -19.28 -7.01 -4.14
N ASN A 110 -18.80 -8.14 -3.63
CA ASN A 110 -19.47 -9.42 -3.81
C ASN A 110 -20.84 -9.45 -3.08
N ALA A 111 -21.82 -10.19 -3.60
CA ALA A 111 -23.16 -10.28 -3.05
C ALA A 111 -23.11 -10.82 -1.61
N GLY A 112 -23.39 -9.96 -0.63
CA GLY A 112 -23.34 -10.28 0.80
C GLY A 112 -22.00 -9.99 1.49
N GLY A 113 -20.94 -9.59 0.78
CA GLY A 113 -19.71 -9.08 1.39
C GLY A 113 -20.02 -7.85 2.25
N LYS A 114 -19.18 -7.44 3.21
CA LYS A 114 -19.30 -6.15 3.93
C LYS A 114 -18.08 -5.28 3.59
N PRO A 115 -18.18 -3.94 3.67
CA PRO A 115 -17.00 -3.09 3.65
C PRO A 115 -15.92 -3.63 4.59
N VAL A 116 -14.66 -3.45 4.20
CA VAL A 116 -13.54 -4.02 4.94
C VAL A 116 -13.32 -3.28 6.26
N LEU A 117 -13.58 -1.97 6.24
CA LEU A 117 -13.54 -1.10 7.40
C LEU A 117 -14.88 -0.42 7.63
N ASP A 118 -15.21 -0.26 8.90
CA ASP A 118 -16.27 0.63 9.37
C ASP A 118 -15.57 1.82 10.03
N ILE A 119 -15.24 2.83 9.22
CA ILE A 119 -14.45 4.00 9.66
C ILE A 119 -15.12 4.69 10.87
N LYS A 120 -16.45 4.67 10.95
CA LYS A 120 -17.22 5.26 12.07
C LYS A 120 -16.94 4.57 13.41
N LYS A 121 -16.52 3.30 13.39
CA LYS A 121 -16.15 2.53 14.60
C LYS A 121 -14.67 2.62 14.95
N ILE A 122 -13.85 3.22 14.09
CA ILE A 122 -12.42 3.38 14.36
C ILE A 122 -12.24 4.57 15.29
N ASN A 123 -11.58 4.36 16.42
CA ASN A 123 -11.14 5.45 17.29
C ASN A 123 -9.94 6.16 16.63
N ILE A 124 -10.22 7.20 15.84
CA ILE A 124 -9.23 7.95 15.07
C ILE A 124 -8.12 8.53 15.97
N ARG A 125 -8.47 9.04 17.15
CA ARG A 125 -7.47 9.60 18.09
C ARG A 125 -6.47 8.54 18.54
N ARG A 126 -6.94 7.33 18.87
CA ARG A 126 -6.09 6.19 19.25
C ARG A 126 -5.25 5.72 18.07
N LEU A 127 -5.82 5.70 16.86
CA LEU A 127 -5.13 5.32 15.64
C LEU A 127 -3.97 6.28 15.35
N LEU A 128 -4.24 7.59 15.31
CA LEU A 128 -3.22 8.62 15.06
C LEU A 128 -2.11 8.59 16.11
N LYS A 129 -2.45 8.36 17.39
CA LYS A 129 -1.44 8.17 18.43
C LYS A 129 -0.52 6.98 18.11
N LYS A 130 -1.09 5.81 17.75
CA LYS A 130 -0.30 4.64 17.36
C LYS A 130 0.56 4.89 16.13
N THR A 131 0.02 5.58 15.12
CA THR A 131 0.78 5.96 13.92
C THR A 131 1.99 6.82 14.31
N ALA A 132 1.79 7.84 15.15
CA ALA A 132 2.86 8.72 15.62
C ALA A 132 3.89 7.95 16.45
N ASP A 133 3.45 7.10 17.37
CA ASP A 133 4.34 6.27 18.21
C ASP A 133 5.22 5.36 17.34
N ASN A 134 4.66 4.74 16.29
CA ASN A 134 5.41 3.89 15.35
C ASN A 134 6.37 4.71 14.48
N TYR A 135 5.92 5.84 13.95
CA TYR A 135 6.78 6.73 13.17
C TYR A 135 7.99 7.22 13.99
N GLN A 136 7.79 7.56 15.26
CA GLN A 136 8.89 7.92 16.17
C GLN A 136 9.87 6.76 16.40
N ARG A 137 9.37 5.53 16.59
CA ARG A 137 10.24 4.35 16.71
C ARG A 137 11.10 4.15 15.46
N TRP A 138 10.50 4.24 14.29
CA TRP A 138 11.19 4.09 13.00
C TRP A 138 12.25 5.16 12.75
N ILE A 139 11.94 6.43 13.04
CA ILE A 139 12.93 7.50 12.98
C ILE A 139 14.06 7.26 13.98
N SER A 140 13.74 6.80 15.19
CA SER A 140 14.75 6.50 16.21
C SER A 140 15.70 5.37 15.79
N GLU A 141 15.18 4.35 15.09
CA GLU A 141 15.98 3.27 14.50
C GLU A 141 16.91 3.80 13.41
N ALA A 142 16.37 4.57 12.44
CA ALA A 142 17.17 5.19 11.38
C ALA A 142 18.25 6.13 11.95
N ASN A 143 17.91 6.94 12.95
CA ASN A 143 18.85 7.82 13.63
C ASN A 143 19.92 7.06 14.42
N THR A 144 19.58 5.89 14.97
CA THR A 144 20.55 5.05 15.68
C THR A 144 21.60 4.53 14.73
N ILE A 145 21.18 4.01 13.57
CA ILE A 145 22.07 3.62 12.49
C ILE A 145 22.94 4.81 12.07
N GLY A 146 22.36 6.01 11.94
CA GLY A 146 23.09 7.25 11.63
C GLY A 146 24.17 7.68 12.63
N ARG A 147 24.12 7.24 13.89
CA ARG A 147 25.18 7.53 14.86
C ARG A 147 26.47 6.77 14.52
N ASP A 148 26.35 5.55 14.04
CA ASP A 148 27.49 4.69 13.70
C ASP A 148 28.26 5.24 12.49
N LEU A 149 27.60 6.02 11.63
CA LEU A 149 28.24 6.69 10.49
C LEU A 149 29.38 7.61 10.92
N LYS A 150 29.16 8.42 11.97
CA LYS A 150 30.17 9.35 12.47
C LYS A 150 31.39 8.59 13.00
N TYR A 151 31.14 7.48 13.70
CA TYR A 151 32.19 6.62 14.24
C TYR A 151 33.03 5.99 13.13
N TYR A 152 32.40 5.31 12.16
CA TYR A 152 33.13 4.63 11.09
C TYR A 152 33.88 5.61 10.18
N ARG A 153 33.27 6.77 9.86
CA ARG A 153 33.94 7.82 9.10
C ARG A 153 35.14 8.40 9.84
N GLY A 154 35.02 8.65 11.14
CA GLY A 154 36.12 9.17 11.97
C GLY A 154 37.32 8.23 12.06
N ASN A 155 37.07 6.92 11.98
CA ASN A 155 38.10 5.87 12.00
C ASN A 155 38.63 5.50 10.60
N GLY A 156 38.21 6.20 9.55
CA GLY A 156 38.61 5.89 8.16
C GLY A 156 38.02 4.60 7.61
N ASN A 157 37.05 3.98 8.29
CA ASN A 157 36.36 2.77 7.83
C ASN A 157 35.21 3.14 6.88
N TYR A 158 35.57 3.53 5.65
CA TYR A 158 34.60 4.00 4.66
C TYR A 158 33.65 2.92 4.15
N LEU A 159 34.07 1.64 4.14
CA LEU A 159 33.20 0.52 3.79
C LEU A 159 32.01 0.44 4.75
N MET A 160 32.30 0.48 6.05
CA MET A 160 31.25 0.40 7.05
C MET A 160 30.41 1.68 7.13
N ALA A 161 31.02 2.84 6.88
CA ALA A 161 30.28 4.10 6.70
C ALA A 161 29.26 3.99 5.55
N MET A 162 29.64 3.40 4.42
CA MET A 162 28.74 3.20 3.28
C MET A 162 27.62 2.22 3.60
N TYR A 163 27.92 1.10 4.27
CA TYR A 163 26.91 0.15 4.73
C TYR A 163 25.87 0.81 5.65
N VAL A 164 26.32 1.64 6.58
CA VAL A 164 25.43 2.38 7.50
C VAL A 164 24.54 3.38 6.77
N ILE A 165 25.04 4.03 5.71
CA ILE A 165 24.22 4.90 4.85
C ILE A 165 23.17 4.07 4.10
N HIS A 166 23.56 2.93 3.53
CA HIS A 166 22.66 2.02 2.84
C HIS A 166 21.48 1.60 3.74
N GLU A 167 21.78 1.11 4.95
CA GLU A 167 20.76 0.68 5.89
C GLU A 167 19.81 1.82 6.28
N GLN A 168 20.31 3.04 6.50
CA GLN A 168 19.45 4.20 6.75
C GLN A 168 18.44 4.44 5.63
N PHE A 169 18.90 4.47 4.37
CA PHE A 169 18.01 4.66 3.23
C PHE A 169 17.00 3.52 3.10
N ARG A 170 17.47 2.27 3.27
CA ARG A 170 16.60 1.09 3.26
C ARG A 170 15.46 1.24 4.26
N TYR A 171 15.75 1.53 5.53
CA TYR A 171 14.71 1.72 6.53
C TYR A 171 13.77 2.89 6.21
N LEU A 172 14.29 4.02 5.72
CA LEU A 172 13.44 5.16 5.32
C LEU A 172 12.46 4.77 4.21
N PHE A 173 12.91 4.05 3.18
CA PHE A 173 12.03 3.59 2.11
C PHE A 173 11.02 2.54 2.59
N ILE A 174 11.42 1.58 3.43
CA ILE A 174 10.49 0.61 4.03
C ILE A 174 9.34 1.33 4.77
N ASN A 175 9.68 2.36 5.55
CA ASN A 175 8.69 3.14 6.30
C ASN A 175 7.78 3.96 5.38
N ALA A 176 8.33 4.55 4.32
CA ALA A 176 7.55 5.26 3.30
C ALA A 176 6.58 4.30 2.59
N SER A 177 7.05 3.10 2.22
CA SER A 177 6.24 2.06 1.59
C SER A 177 5.05 1.68 2.46
N TRP A 178 5.22 1.50 3.77
CA TRP A 178 4.12 1.15 4.67
C TRP A 178 3.00 2.21 4.68
N ILE A 179 3.36 3.49 4.60
CA ILE A 179 2.40 4.60 4.56
C ILE A 179 1.72 4.70 3.19
N LEU A 180 2.48 4.54 2.11
CA LEU A 180 2.02 4.79 0.75
C LEU A 180 1.27 3.61 0.12
N THR A 181 1.64 2.39 0.50
CA THR A 181 1.13 1.15 -0.13
C THR A 181 0.28 0.31 0.81
N GLY A 182 0.39 0.52 2.12
CA GLY A 182 -0.24 -0.35 3.12
C GLY A 182 0.60 -1.58 3.49
N GLU A 183 1.71 -1.83 2.81
CA GLU A 183 2.59 -3.00 2.99
C GLU A 183 3.91 -2.64 3.66
N TRP A 184 4.35 -3.49 4.59
CA TRP A 184 5.73 -3.44 5.08
C TRP A 184 6.57 -4.41 4.25
N VAL A 185 7.39 -3.86 3.36
CA VAL A 185 8.15 -4.64 2.37
C VAL A 185 9.60 -4.71 2.83
N ALA A 186 10.07 -5.90 3.21
CA ALA A 186 11.39 -6.09 3.80
C ALA A 186 12.53 -6.26 2.78
N ASP A 187 12.42 -5.66 1.59
CA ASP A 187 13.46 -5.78 0.56
C ASP A 187 14.77 -5.10 1.00
N GLU A 188 15.88 -5.79 0.73
CA GLU A 188 17.23 -5.33 1.03
C GLU A 188 17.76 -4.34 -0.01
N ASN A 189 17.24 -4.40 -1.24
CA ASN A 189 17.68 -3.57 -2.34
C ASN A 189 16.97 -2.21 -2.36
N ILE A 190 17.74 -1.13 -2.23
CA ILE A 190 17.21 0.24 -2.30
C ILE A 190 16.52 0.53 -3.63
N SER A 191 17.06 0.02 -4.75
CA SER A 191 16.48 0.26 -6.08
C SER A 191 15.08 -0.34 -6.18
N ASP A 192 14.89 -1.53 -5.63
CA ASP A 192 13.60 -2.24 -5.67
C ASP A 192 12.58 -1.53 -4.78
N GLN A 193 13.02 -1.01 -3.63
CA GLN A 193 12.20 -0.16 -2.75
C GLN A 193 11.78 1.16 -3.44
N GLN A 194 12.72 1.84 -4.12
CA GLN A 194 12.44 3.06 -4.87
C GLN A 194 11.45 2.83 -6.00
N GLU A 195 11.68 1.81 -6.84
CA GLU A 195 10.78 1.47 -7.95
C GLU A 195 9.36 1.16 -7.44
N ARG A 196 9.25 0.47 -6.30
CA ARG A 196 7.96 0.16 -5.68
C ARG A 196 7.25 1.44 -5.23
N ILE A 197 7.94 2.36 -4.58
CA ILE A 197 7.38 3.64 -4.13
C ILE A 197 7.00 4.51 -5.33
N ALA A 198 7.81 4.53 -6.39
CA ALA A 198 7.56 5.30 -7.60
C ALA A 198 6.20 4.97 -8.25
N LYS A 199 5.73 3.72 -8.11
CA LYS A 199 4.39 3.28 -8.57
C LYS A 199 3.23 3.99 -7.87
N PHE A 200 3.47 4.57 -6.69
CA PHE A 200 2.48 5.27 -5.88
C PHE A 200 2.76 6.77 -5.77
N ASN A 201 4.04 7.15 -5.77
CA ASN A 201 4.49 8.53 -5.67
C ASN A 201 5.84 8.70 -6.40
N SER A 202 5.83 9.34 -7.56
CA SER A 202 7.02 9.56 -8.40
C SER A 202 7.98 10.65 -7.89
N VAL A 203 7.65 11.32 -6.78
CA VAL A 203 8.54 12.32 -6.15
C VAL A 203 9.44 11.63 -5.12
N LEU A 204 8.94 10.58 -4.47
CA LEU A 204 9.65 9.84 -3.42
C LEU A 204 10.39 8.59 -3.93
N GLY A 205 10.08 8.12 -5.14
CA GLY A 205 10.71 6.96 -5.79
C GLY A 205 11.35 7.31 -7.11
#